data_AF-A0A397DYY7-F1
#
_entry.id   AF-A0A397DYY7-F1
#
_cell.length_a   1.000
_cell.length_b   1.000
_cell.length_c   1.000
_cell.angle_alpha   90.00
_cell.angle_beta   90.00
_cell.angle_gamma   90.00
#
_symmetry.space_group_name_H-M   'P 1'
#
loop_
_entity.id
_entity.type
_entity.pdbx_description
1 polymer ?
#
loop_
_entity_poly.entity_id
_entity_poly.type
_entity_poly.pdbx_seq_one_letter_code
_entity_poly.pdbx_strand_id
1 'polypeptide(L)'
;MALQDATAGVTLLGQPLTPWWFGQLDQLTRLSFSLKYAWLLEQLAANYDGHARLVVSRDTILEQSLTGLAKTPLRNLCTLSVITLEHETAVDAGGVTREWYSVLALAILEPSQGLFIVTNQDDQSFFINPNSERVHGPNHLERYLAIGRLLGRAIIDEQVLPFHFCVPLFKMLLGYPISIEDVRYLDPTVYSSLTYIRDCDDVDDLALTFSVS
;
A
#
# COMPACT_ATOMS: atom_id res chain seq x y z
N MET A 1 -0.36 -8.75 17.14
CA MET A 1 0.73 -9.45 16.43
C MET A 1 1.84 -8.44 16.24
N ALA A 2 2.98 -8.59 16.91
CA ALA A 2 4.08 -7.64 16.76
C ALA A 2 4.60 -7.72 15.31
N LEU A 3 4.66 -6.58 14.61
CA LEU A 3 5.34 -6.49 13.33
C LEU A 3 6.84 -6.71 13.62
N GLN A 4 7.38 -7.86 13.21
CA GLN A 4 8.83 -8.08 13.24
C GLN A 4 9.49 -7.14 12.23
N ASP A 5 10.73 -6.70 12.51
CA ASP A 5 11.52 -5.92 11.56
C ASP A 5 11.63 -6.71 10.24
N ALA A 6 10.94 -6.22 9.20
CA ALA A 6 10.99 -6.80 7.88
C ALA A 6 12.37 -6.52 7.29
N THR A 7 13.19 -7.56 7.14
CA THR A 7 14.46 -7.43 6.42
C THR A 7 14.21 -7.66 4.94
N ALA A 8 14.81 -6.84 4.07
CA ALA A 8 14.69 -7.00 2.61
C ALA A 8 15.32 -8.32 2.09
N GLY A 9 15.92 -9.13 2.98
CA GLY A 9 16.54 -10.40 2.66
C GLY A 9 15.70 -11.63 2.99
N VAL A 10 14.44 -11.49 3.43
CA VAL A 10 13.56 -12.63 3.74
C VAL A 10 12.20 -12.50 3.05
N THR A 11 11.60 -13.64 2.68
CA THR A 11 10.23 -13.72 2.17
C THR A 11 9.22 -13.48 3.29
N LEU A 12 7.94 -13.27 2.94
CA LEU A 12 6.82 -13.18 3.91
C LEU A 12 6.67 -14.43 4.79
N LEU A 13 7.23 -15.57 4.38
CA LEU A 13 7.24 -16.82 5.16
C LEU A 13 8.53 -16.99 5.99
N GLY A 14 9.38 -15.96 6.05
CA GLY A 14 10.64 -15.95 6.80
C GLY A 14 11.77 -16.73 6.14
N GLN A 15 11.64 -17.11 4.86
CA GLN A 15 12.72 -17.80 4.14
C GLN A 15 13.71 -16.78 3.60
N PRO A 16 15.03 -16.98 3.73
CA PRO A 16 16.01 -16.06 3.16
C PRO A 16 15.90 -16.03 1.64
N LEU A 17 15.95 -14.82 1.07
CA LEU A 17 16.10 -14.64 -0.37
C LEU A 17 17.46 -15.15 -0.81
N THR A 18 17.47 -15.85 -1.94
CA THR A 18 18.70 -16.43 -2.45
C THR A 18 19.62 -15.35 -3.04
N PRO A 19 20.92 -15.33 -2.73
CA PRO A 19 21.80 -14.23 -3.16
C PRO A 19 21.93 -14.05 -4.67
N TRP A 20 21.70 -15.11 -5.46
CA TRP A 20 21.81 -15.05 -6.92
C TRP A 20 20.68 -14.22 -7.56
N TRP A 21 19.56 -14.00 -6.87
CA TRP A 21 18.51 -13.07 -7.32
C TRP A 21 19.01 -11.64 -7.41
N PHE A 22 19.93 -11.21 -6.55
CA PHE A 22 20.36 -9.81 -6.52
C PHE A 22 21.05 -9.37 -7.82
N GLY A 23 21.81 -10.25 -8.46
CA GLY A 23 22.44 -9.95 -9.74
C GLY A 23 21.43 -9.75 -10.87
N GLN A 24 20.35 -10.53 -10.87
CA GLN A 24 19.25 -10.38 -11.83
C GLN A 24 18.46 -9.10 -11.57
N LEU A 25 18.17 -8.81 -10.30
CA LEU A 25 17.48 -7.58 -9.89
C LEU A 25 18.26 -6.31 -10.27
N ASP A 26 19.60 -6.30 -10.13
CA ASP A 26 20.43 -5.17 -10.59
C ASP A 26 20.28 -4.92 -12.09
N GLN A 27 20.31 -5.98 -12.90
CA GLN A 27 20.12 -5.86 -14.34
C GLN A 27 18.73 -5.33 -14.68
N LEU A 28 17.69 -5.84 -14.02
CA LEU A 28 16.31 -5.41 -14.22
C LEU A 28 16.11 -3.92 -13.92
N THR A 29 16.81 -3.36 -12.92
CA THR A 29 16.67 -1.93 -12.58
C THR A 29 16.99 -1.00 -13.74
N ARG A 30 17.86 -1.43 -14.66
CA ARG A 30 18.31 -0.67 -15.84
C ARG A 30 17.36 -0.78 -17.03
N LEU A 31 16.39 -1.69 -16.98
CA LEU A 31 15.42 -1.89 -18.06
C LEU A 31 14.26 -0.89 -17.98
N SER A 32 13.55 -0.75 -19.11
CA SER A 32 12.31 0.03 -19.18
C SER A 32 11.26 -0.54 -18.23
N PHE A 33 10.28 0.29 -17.84
CA PHE A 33 9.15 -0.15 -17.02
C PHE A 33 8.42 -1.34 -17.64
N SER A 34 8.16 -1.32 -18.95
CA SER A 34 7.45 -2.40 -19.65
C SER A 34 8.17 -3.75 -19.54
N LEU A 35 9.50 -3.77 -19.63
CA LEU A 35 10.29 -5.00 -19.50
C LEU A 35 10.33 -5.50 -18.05
N LYS A 36 10.46 -4.58 -17.08
CA LYS A 36 10.38 -4.93 -15.65
C LYS A 36 9.01 -5.51 -15.31
N TYR A 37 7.94 -4.93 -15.85
CA TYR A 37 6.58 -5.38 -15.65
C TYR A 37 6.33 -6.76 -16.30
N ALA A 38 6.76 -6.95 -17.55
CA ALA A 38 6.66 -8.26 -18.21
C ALA A 38 7.41 -9.35 -17.43
N TRP A 39 8.64 -9.07 -16.98
CA TRP A 39 9.38 -9.99 -16.12
C TRP A 39 8.65 -10.31 -14.81
N LEU A 40 8.07 -9.29 -14.16
CA LEU A 40 7.27 -9.50 -12.95
C LEU A 40 6.10 -10.47 -13.22
N LEU A 41 5.33 -10.25 -14.30
CA LEU A 41 4.21 -11.12 -14.65
C LEU A 41 4.66 -12.58 -14.87
N GLU A 42 5.79 -12.79 -15.55
CA GLU A 42 6.36 -14.14 -15.71
C GLU A 42 6.70 -14.78 -14.36
N GLN A 43 7.30 -14.03 -13.43
CA GLN A 43 7.59 -14.54 -12.09
C GLN A 43 6.31 -14.83 -11.29
N LEU A 44 5.30 -13.97 -11.34
CA LEU A 44 4.04 -14.17 -10.64
C LEU A 44 3.35 -15.46 -11.14
N ALA A 45 3.23 -15.61 -12.47
CA ALA A 45 2.60 -16.77 -13.08
C ALA A 45 3.34 -18.08 -12.80
N ALA A 46 4.68 -18.04 -12.70
CA ALA A 46 5.48 -19.22 -12.40
C ALA A 46 5.42 -19.66 -10.92
N ASN A 47 5.11 -18.75 -10.01
CA ASN A 47 5.21 -19.00 -8.56
C ASN A 47 3.86 -19.03 -7.83
N TYR A 48 2.77 -18.54 -8.44
CA TYR A 48 1.46 -18.42 -7.79
C TYR A 48 0.34 -19.05 -8.63
N ASP A 49 0.00 -20.30 -8.31
CA ASP A 49 -1.07 -21.08 -8.95
C ASP A 49 -2.25 -21.41 -8.01
N GLY A 50 -2.03 -21.32 -6.69
CA GLY A 50 -3.04 -21.59 -5.69
C GLY A 50 -4.16 -20.54 -5.67
N HIS A 51 -5.33 -20.92 -5.16
CA HIS A 51 -6.49 -20.04 -5.03
C HIS A 51 -6.95 -19.92 -3.57
N ALA A 52 -7.33 -18.71 -3.15
CA ALA A 52 -7.99 -18.46 -1.87
C ALA A 52 -9.36 -17.81 -2.10
N ARG A 53 -10.39 -18.42 -1.52
CA ARG A 53 -11.76 -17.90 -1.60
C ARG A 53 -12.04 -16.89 -0.50
N LEU A 54 -12.66 -15.78 -0.87
CA LEU A 54 -13.25 -14.81 0.04
C LEU A 54 -14.72 -14.61 -0.32
N VAL A 55 -15.60 -14.80 0.66
CA VAL A 55 -17.05 -14.64 0.50
C VAL A 55 -17.46 -13.34 1.19
N VAL A 56 -18.16 -12.46 0.48
CA VAL A 56 -18.61 -11.17 1.01
C VAL A 56 -20.00 -10.81 0.49
N SER A 57 -20.72 -9.97 1.23
CA SER A 57 -21.98 -9.34 0.81
C SER A 57 -21.72 -7.92 0.32
N ARG A 58 -22.52 -7.45 -0.66
CA ARG A 58 -22.46 -6.07 -1.16
C ARG A 58 -22.69 -5.04 -0.07
N ASP A 59 -23.63 -5.30 0.85
CA ASP A 59 -24.05 -4.35 1.89
C ASP A 59 -22.95 -4.07 2.92
N THR A 60 -22.00 -5.00 3.08
CA THR A 60 -20.93 -4.93 4.10
C THR A 60 -19.55 -5.22 3.50
N ILE A 61 -19.40 -4.95 2.21
CA ILE A 61 -18.21 -5.32 1.43
C ILE A 61 -16.92 -4.79 2.05
N LEU A 62 -16.90 -3.56 2.57
CA LEU A 62 -15.72 -2.98 3.21
C LEU A 62 -15.31 -3.77 4.46
N GLU A 63 -16.21 -3.91 5.43
CA GLU A 63 -15.90 -4.53 6.72
C GLU A 63 -15.59 -6.03 6.60
N GLN A 64 -16.38 -6.75 5.80
CA GLN A 64 -16.14 -8.18 5.58
C GLN A 64 -14.83 -8.42 4.82
N SER A 65 -14.51 -7.60 3.82
CA SER A 65 -13.25 -7.72 3.08
C SER A 65 -12.05 -7.42 3.95
N LEU A 66 -12.05 -6.30 4.69
CA LEU A 66 -10.95 -5.95 5.58
C LEU A 66 -10.73 -7.02 6.66
N THR A 67 -11.81 -7.54 7.25
CA THR A 67 -11.74 -8.63 8.22
C THR A 67 -11.17 -9.91 7.60
N GLY A 68 -11.65 -10.31 6.42
CA GLY A 68 -11.17 -11.51 5.72
C GLY A 68 -9.70 -11.41 5.32
N LEU A 69 -9.28 -10.24 4.83
CA LEU A 69 -7.89 -9.94 4.48
C LEU A 69 -6.99 -9.95 5.72
N ALA A 70 -7.40 -9.32 6.81
CA ALA A 70 -6.66 -9.31 8.08
C ALA A 70 -6.50 -10.72 8.69
N LYS A 71 -7.50 -11.60 8.50
CA LYS A 71 -7.48 -12.97 9.04
C LYS A 71 -6.92 -14.01 8.06
N THR A 72 -6.51 -13.59 6.86
CA THR A 72 -5.94 -14.50 5.86
C THR A 72 -4.69 -15.20 6.43
N PRO A 73 -4.63 -16.54 6.43
CA PRO A 73 -3.45 -17.29 6.84
C PRO A 73 -2.24 -16.94 5.96
N LEU A 74 -1.03 -16.89 6.53
CA LEU A 74 0.21 -16.55 5.81
C LEU A 74 0.40 -17.37 4.52
N ARG A 75 0.15 -18.68 4.57
CA ARG A 75 0.25 -19.59 3.41
C ARG A 75 -0.69 -19.24 2.25
N ASN A 76 -1.75 -18.49 2.52
CA ASN A 76 -2.75 -18.07 1.53
C ASN A 76 -2.52 -16.63 1.05
N LEU A 77 -1.53 -15.90 1.56
CA LEU A 77 -1.27 -14.52 1.10
C LEU A 77 -0.76 -14.48 -0.33
N CYS A 78 -0.05 -15.53 -0.74
CA CYS A 78 0.56 -15.68 -2.05
C CYS A 78 -0.27 -16.60 -2.97
N THR A 79 -1.58 -16.37 -3.03
CA THR A 79 -2.51 -17.14 -3.87
C THR A 79 -3.47 -16.21 -4.58
N LEU A 80 -3.94 -16.63 -5.75
CA LEU A 80 -4.94 -15.93 -6.56
C LEU A 80 -6.26 -15.81 -5.81
N SER A 81 -6.91 -14.64 -5.89
CA SER A 81 -8.16 -14.37 -5.16
C SER A 81 -9.37 -14.87 -5.95
N VAL A 82 -10.26 -15.59 -5.26
CA VAL A 82 -11.56 -16.04 -5.79
C VAL A 82 -12.65 -15.39 -4.95
N ILE A 83 -13.30 -14.37 -5.51
CA ILE A 83 -14.35 -13.65 -4.80
C ILE A 83 -15.72 -14.29 -5.07
N THR A 84 -16.53 -14.39 -4.03
CA THR A 84 -17.92 -14.84 -4.12
C THR A 84 -18.81 -13.83 -3.43
N LEU A 85 -19.79 -13.29 -4.16
CA LEU A 85 -20.81 -12.43 -3.58
C LEU A 85 -21.94 -13.29 -3.02
N GLU A 86 -22.32 -13.04 -1.77
CA GLU A 86 -23.42 -13.76 -1.12
C GLU A 86 -24.72 -13.57 -1.90
N HIS A 87 -25.50 -14.65 -2.01
CA HIS A 87 -26.79 -14.67 -2.72
C HIS A 87 -26.75 -14.35 -4.21
N GLU A 88 -25.57 -14.28 -4.84
CA GLU A 88 -25.40 -14.08 -6.27
C GLU A 88 -24.86 -15.34 -6.95
N THR A 89 -25.44 -15.68 -8.11
CA THR A 89 -24.88 -16.73 -8.97
C THR A 89 -23.83 -16.08 -9.86
N ALA A 90 -22.56 -16.27 -9.54
CA ALA A 90 -21.47 -15.74 -10.37
C ALA A 90 -21.44 -16.47 -11.72
N VAL A 91 -21.76 -15.72 -12.80
CA VAL A 91 -21.66 -16.23 -14.17
C VAL A 91 -20.22 -16.13 -14.70
N ASP A 92 -19.48 -15.11 -14.25
CA ASP A 92 -18.06 -14.89 -14.56
C ASP A 92 -17.30 -14.58 -13.27
N ALA A 93 -16.49 -15.55 -12.81
CA ALA A 93 -15.70 -15.41 -11.59
C ALA A 93 -14.63 -14.30 -11.71
N GLY A 94 -14.10 -14.06 -12.92
CA GLY A 94 -13.09 -13.02 -13.15
C GLY A 94 -13.69 -11.61 -13.07
N GLY A 95 -14.89 -11.43 -13.63
CA GLY A 95 -15.66 -10.20 -13.53
C GLY A 95 -15.98 -9.81 -12.09
N VAL A 96 -16.42 -10.76 -11.27
CA VAL A 96 -16.74 -10.53 -9.86
C VAL A 96 -15.50 -10.12 -9.05
N THR A 97 -14.36 -10.77 -9.27
CA THR A 97 -13.10 -10.39 -8.60
C THR A 97 -12.68 -8.97 -8.96
N ARG A 98 -12.73 -8.59 -10.26
CA ARG A 98 -12.38 -7.23 -10.70
C ARG A 98 -13.31 -6.17 -10.11
N GLU A 99 -14.60 -6.45 -10.05
CA GLU A 99 -15.59 -5.59 -9.42
C GLU A 99 -15.29 -5.39 -7.93
N TRP A 100 -15.04 -6.48 -7.21
CA TRP A 100 -14.72 -6.44 -5.78
C TRP A 100 -13.51 -5.55 -5.48
N TYR A 101 -12.41 -5.71 -6.22
CA TYR A 101 -11.24 -4.84 -6.08
C TYR A 101 -11.57 -3.37 -6.29
N SER A 102 -12.35 -3.06 -7.32
CA SER A 102 -12.73 -1.69 -7.66
C SER A 102 -13.59 -1.05 -6.57
N VAL A 103 -14.66 -1.75 -6.14
CA VAL A 103 -15.58 -1.27 -5.11
C VAL A 103 -14.88 -1.12 -3.77
N LEU A 104 -14.07 -2.10 -3.38
CA LEU A 104 -13.35 -2.06 -2.11
C LEU A 104 -12.31 -0.93 -2.08
N ALA A 105 -11.56 -0.72 -3.16
CA ALA A 105 -10.57 0.36 -3.22
C ALA A 105 -11.24 1.74 -3.10
N LEU A 106 -12.35 1.97 -3.81
CA LEU A 106 -13.11 3.21 -3.68
C LEU A 106 -13.68 3.39 -2.27
N ALA A 107 -14.21 2.33 -1.67
CA ALA A 107 -14.72 2.39 -0.30
C ALA A 107 -13.61 2.72 0.72
N ILE A 108 -12.40 2.18 0.55
CA ILE A 108 -11.24 2.49 1.42
C ILE A 108 -10.80 3.96 1.30
N LEU A 109 -10.85 4.52 0.09
CA LEU A 109 -10.42 5.89 -0.20
C LEU A 109 -11.46 6.95 0.14
N GLU A 110 -12.69 6.55 0.47
CA GLU A 110 -13.75 7.47 0.86
C GLU A 110 -13.35 8.28 2.10
N PRO A 111 -13.39 9.63 2.07
CA PRO A 111 -12.93 10.47 3.18
C PRO A 111 -13.62 10.16 4.51
N SER A 112 -14.89 9.75 4.47
CA SER A 112 -15.65 9.34 5.67
C SER A 112 -15.06 8.13 6.38
N GLN A 113 -14.26 7.30 5.70
CA GLN A 113 -13.54 6.20 6.34
C GLN A 113 -12.35 6.68 7.16
N GLY A 114 -11.78 7.86 6.89
CA GLY A 114 -10.66 8.39 7.67
C GLY A 114 -9.40 7.51 7.69
N LEU A 115 -9.20 6.65 6.68
CA LEU A 115 -8.00 5.81 6.55
C LEU A 115 -6.88 6.50 5.75
N PHE A 116 -7.25 7.26 4.74
CA PHE A 116 -6.30 8.05 3.96
C PHE A 116 -6.70 9.52 3.97
N ILE A 117 -5.71 10.39 3.80
CA ILE A 117 -5.89 11.81 3.58
C ILE A 117 -5.32 12.19 2.23
N VAL A 118 -5.95 13.18 1.59
CA VAL A 118 -5.40 13.82 0.39
C VAL A 118 -4.31 14.79 0.85
N THR A 119 -3.09 14.62 0.35
CA THR A 119 -1.94 15.45 0.75
C THR A 119 -1.70 16.64 -0.15
N ASN A 120 -2.13 16.55 -1.41
CA ASN A 120 -2.05 17.64 -2.35
C ASN A 120 -3.35 17.72 -3.15
N GLN A 121 -3.98 18.89 -3.17
CA GLN A 121 -5.26 19.10 -3.84
C GLN A 121 -5.14 19.07 -5.37
N ASP A 122 -3.95 19.39 -5.90
CA ASP A 122 -3.73 19.47 -7.34
C ASP A 122 -3.57 18.09 -7.99
N ASP A 123 -2.91 17.14 -7.31
CA ASP A 123 -2.65 15.79 -7.83
C ASP A 123 -3.53 14.70 -7.18
N GLN A 124 -4.35 15.06 -6.19
CA GLN A 124 -5.23 14.16 -5.44
C GLN A 124 -4.51 12.92 -4.92
N SER A 125 -3.25 13.07 -4.51
CA SER A 125 -2.45 11.97 -3.96
C SER A 125 -2.81 11.69 -2.49
N PHE A 126 -2.71 10.41 -2.12
CA PHE A 126 -3.11 9.92 -0.80
C PHE A 126 -1.89 9.61 0.09
N PHE A 127 -2.03 9.90 1.38
CA PHE A 127 -1.16 9.43 2.45
C PHE A 127 -1.96 8.79 3.59
N ILE A 128 -1.27 8.02 4.43
CA ILE A 128 -1.87 7.40 5.62
C ILE A 128 -2.40 8.50 6.54
N ASN A 129 -3.63 8.36 7.05
CA ASN A 129 -4.17 9.32 8.00
C ASN A 129 -3.51 9.12 9.38
N PRO A 130 -2.67 10.07 9.88
CA PRO A 130 -2.06 9.96 11.19
C PRO A 130 -3.08 9.97 12.33
N ASN A 131 -4.31 10.42 12.08
CA ASN A 131 -5.41 10.49 13.04
C ASN A 131 -6.45 9.37 12.86
N SER A 132 -6.14 8.31 12.11
CA SER A 132 -7.08 7.21 11.82
C SER A 132 -7.62 6.50 13.08
N GLU A 133 -6.88 6.51 14.19
CA GLU A 133 -7.35 6.00 15.48
C GLU A 133 -8.60 6.75 16.00
N ARG A 134 -8.78 8.03 15.64
CA ARG A 134 -9.97 8.80 16.08
C ARG A 134 -11.27 8.22 15.55
N VAL A 135 -11.25 7.62 14.36
CA VAL A 135 -12.42 7.03 13.71
C VAL A 135 -12.58 5.55 14.07
N HIS A 136 -11.46 4.81 14.12
CA HIS A 136 -11.46 3.35 14.22
C HIS A 136 -11.03 2.80 15.58
N GLY A 137 -10.67 3.68 16.51
CA GLY A 137 -10.16 3.31 17.82
C GLY A 137 -8.84 2.52 17.73
N PRO A 138 -8.49 1.78 18.79
CA PRO A 138 -7.16 1.16 18.95
C PRO A 138 -6.85 0.09 17.89
N ASN A 139 -7.87 -0.43 17.18
CA ASN A 139 -7.70 -1.48 16.18
C ASN A 139 -7.48 -0.93 14.76
N HIS A 140 -7.32 0.39 14.58
CA HIS A 140 -7.12 1.01 13.25
C HIS A 140 -5.94 0.39 12.46
N LEU A 141 -4.89 -0.09 13.14
CA LEU A 141 -3.75 -0.76 12.51
C LEU A 141 -4.11 -2.07 11.80
N GLU A 142 -5.12 -2.81 12.27
CA GLU A 142 -5.58 -4.03 11.59
C GLU A 142 -6.18 -3.73 10.21
N ARG A 143 -6.79 -2.54 10.05
CA ARG A 143 -7.29 -2.07 8.75
C ARG A 143 -6.14 -1.80 7.78
N TYR A 144 -5.07 -1.14 8.22
CA TYR A 144 -3.89 -0.95 7.37
C TYR A 144 -3.18 -2.26 7.04
N LEU A 145 -3.14 -3.22 7.97
CA LEU A 145 -2.66 -4.58 7.68
C LEU A 145 -3.49 -5.23 6.56
N ALA A 146 -4.82 -5.13 6.63
CA ALA A 146 -5.71 -5.64 5.60
C ALA A 146 -5.51 -4.93 4.26
N ILE A 147 -5.37 -3.60 4.25
CA ILE A 147 -5.09 -2.82 3.03
C ILE A 147 -3.74 -3.21 2.43
N GLY A 148 -2.69 -3.36 3.23
CA GLY A 148 -1.39 -3.83 2.73
C GLY A 148 -1.49 -5.21 2.07
N ARG A 149 -2.29 -6.12 2.64
CA ARG A 149 -2.58 -7.43 2.03
C ARG A 149 -3.42 -7.32 0.77
N LEU A 150 -4.38 -6.39 0.71
CA LEU A 150 -5.15 -6.09 -0.51
C LEU A 150 -4.21 -5.65 -1.63
N LEU A 151 -3.30 -4.72 -1.37
CA LEU A 151 -2.33 -4.22 -2.35
C LEU A 151 -1.41 -5.33 -2.85
N GLY A 152 -0.90 -6.17 -1.94
CA GLY A 152 -0.08 -7.33 -2.31
C GLY A 152 -0.83 -8.33 -3.18
N ARG A 153 -2.08 -8.65 -2.83
CA ARG A 153 -2.94 -9.53 -3.64
C ARG A 153 -3.27 -8.92 -5.00
N ALA A 154 -3.52 -7.61 -5.08
CA ALA A 154 -3.81 -6.93 -6.34
C ALA A 154 -2.65 -7.05 -7.32
N ILE A 155 -1.40 -7.05 -6.84
CA ILE A 155 -0.22 -7.30 -7.69
C ILE A 155 -0.26 -8.73 -8.24
N ILE A 156 -0.53 -9.73 -7.40
CA ILE A 156 -0.59 -11.16 -7.79
C ILE A 156 -1.75 -11.42 -8.77
N ASP A 157 -2.92 -10.84 -8.51
CA ASP A 157 -4.12 -10.97 -9.33
C ASP A 157 -4.11 -10.06 -10.57
N GLU A 158 -3.01 -9.33 -10.81
CA GLU A 158 -2.82 -8.40 -11.92
C GLU A 158 -3.91 -7.30 -12.00
N GLN A 159 -4.35 -6.81 -10.84
CA GLN A 159 -5.39 -5.79 -10.72
C GLN A 159 -4.80 -4.39 -10.57
N VAL A 160 -5.34 -3.46 -11.35
CA VAL A 160 -5.02 -2.04 -11.24
C VAL A 160 -6.03 -1.39 -10.32
N LEU A 161 -5.55 -0.74 -9.25
CA LEU A 161 -6.38 -0.08 -8.26
C LEU A 161 -6.22 1.44 -8.35
N PRO A 162 -7.25 2.23 -7.97
CA PRO A 162 -7.21 3.69 -7.99
C PRO A 162 -6.37 4.31 -6.85
N PHE A 163 -5.46 3.56 -6.23
CA PHE A 163 -4.58 4.07 -5.18
C PHE A 163 -3.48 4.96 -5.78
N HIS A 164 -3.71 6.26 -5.79
CA HIS A 164 -2.71 7.26 -6.16
C HIS A 164 -1.93 7.73 -4.92
N PHE A 165 -1.00 6.92 -4.41
CA PHE A 165 -0.20 7.31 -3.25
C PHE A 165 0.80 8.42 -3.57
N CYS A 166 1.06 9.30 -2.63
CA CYS A 166 2.09 10.32 -2.81
C CYS A 166 3.50 9.69 -2.78
N VAL A 167 4.48 10.39 -3.37
CA VAL A 167 5.87 9.92 -3.49
C VAL A 167 6.49 9.48 -2.16
N PRO A 168 6.35 10.22 -1.04
CA PRO A 168 6.86 9.78 0.26
C PRO A 168 6.36 8.40 0.69
N LEU A 169 5.07 8.09 0.46
CA LEU A 169 4.51 6.79 0.84
C LEU A 169 5.09 5.66 0.00
N PHE A 170 5.26 5.86 -1.32
CA PHE A 170 5.95 4.88 -2.16
C PHE A 170 7.39 4.65 -1.71
N LYS A 171 8.12 5.71 -1.34
CA LYS A 171 9.48 5.59 -0.80
C LYS A 171 9.50 4.78 0.48
N MET A 172 8.57 5.04 1.41
CA MET A 172 8.44 4.26 2.65
C MET A 172 8.15 2.78 2.38
N LEU A 173 7.24 2.47 1.44
CA LEU A 173 6.94 1.08 1.05
C LEU A 173 8.16 0.35 0.46
N LEU A 174 9.03 1.07 -0.24
CA LEU A 174 10.27 0.54 -0.82
C LEU A 174 11.45 0.53 0.17
N GLY A 175 11.28 1.05 1.39
CA GLY A 175 12.38 1.24 2.35
C GLY A 175 13.40 2.29 1.90
N TYR A 176 13.03 3.20 0.99
CA TYR A 176 13.90 4.26 0.49
C TYR A 176 13.94 5.43 1.49
N PRO A 177 15.12 6.01 1.78
CA PRO A 177 15.23 7.12 2.73
C PRO A 177 14.38 8.33 2.36
N ILE A 178 13.73 8.92 3.36
CA ILE A 178 12.98 10.17 3.24
C ILE A 178 13.90 11.36 3.47
N SER A 179 13.71 12.43 2.71
CA SER A 179 14.46 13.68 2.81
C SER A 179 13.55 14.90 2.87
N ILE A 180 14.12 16.06 3.18
CA ILE A 180 13.42 17.36 3.15
C ILE A 180 12.70 17.60 1.81
N GLU A 181 13.27 17.12 0.71
CA GLU A 181 12.70 17.26 -0.64
C GLU A 181 11.40 16.47 -0.83
N ASP A 182 11.08 15.53 0.04
CA ASP A 182 9.82 14.78 -0.03
C ASP A 182 8.67 15.55 0.64
N VAL A 183 8.98 16.51 1.54
CA VAL A 183 7.96 17.31 2.25
C VAL A 183 7.09 18.10 1.29
N ARG A 184 7.62 18.51 0.13
CA ARG A 184 6.85 19.24 -0.89
C ARG A 184 5.62 18.48 -1.41
N TYR A 185 5.62 17.14 -1.33
CA TYR A 185 4.49 16.31 -1.75
C TYR A 185 3.42 16.18 -0.66
N LEU A 186 3.73 16.60 0.57
CA LEU A 186 2.84 16.56 1.72
C LEU A 186 2.31 17.96 2.07
N ASP A 187 3.22 18.93 2.10
CA ASP A 187 2.93 20.32 2.44
C ASP A 187 3.98 21.25 1.78
N PRO A 188 3.63 21.88 0.64
CA PRO A 188 4.52 22.82 -0.05
C PRO A 188 4.92 24.02 0.81
N THR A 189 4.04 24.49 1.71
CA THR A 189 4.31 25.64 2.57
C THR A 189 5.36 25.29 3.62
N VAL A 190 5.21 24.14 4.28
CA VAL A 190 6.22 23.65 5.23
C VAL A 190 7.55 23.39 4.52
N TYR A 191 7.53 22.83 3.31
CA TYR A 191 8.74 22.66 2.51
C TYR A 191 9.45 24.00 2.23
N SER A 192 8.73 25.05 1.84
CA SER A 192 9.30 26.39 1.63
C SER A 192 9.91 26.95 2.91
N SER A 193 9.26 26.79 4.06
CA SER A 193 9.80 27.24 5.35
C SER A 193 11.08 26.48 5.73
N LEU A 194 11.10 25.15 5.56
CA LEU A 194 12.27 24.33 5.87
C LEU A 194 13.45 24.62 4.94
N THR A 195 13.19 24.87 3.66
CA THR A 195 14.24 25.25 2.71
C THR A 195 14.78 26.64 2.98
N TYR A 196 13.93 27.59 3.38
CA TYR A 196 14.37 28.91 3.86
C TYR A 196 15.32 28.77 5.06
N ILE A 197 14.94 27.99 6.09
CA ILE A 197 15.78 27.77 7.28
C ILE A 197 17.11 27.11 6.90
N ARG A 198 17.12 26.15 5.96
CA ARG A 198 18.32 25.46 5.49
C ARG A 198 19.31 26.41 4.81
N ASP A 199 18.79 27.37 4.04
CA ASP A 199 19.58 28.23 3.15
C ASP A 199 19.84 29.62 3.76
N CYS A 200 19.31 29.89 4.96
CA CYS A 200 19.54 31.15 5.69
C CYS A 200 20.82 31.09 6.52
N ASP A 201 21.64 32.14 6.43
CA ASP A 201 22.93 32.22 7.13
C ASP A 201 22.79 32.36 8.66
N ASP A 202 21.71 33.01 9.12
CA ASP A 202 21.40 33.22 10.54
C ASP A 202 19.91 32.99 10.80
N VAL A 203 19.61 32.05 11.69
CA VAL A 203 18.25 31.62 12.04
C VAL A 203 17.86 31.97 13.47
N ASP A 204 18.72 32.68 14.22
CA ASP A 204 18.50 32.97 15.65
C ASP A 204 17.22 33.79 15.87
N ASP A 205 16.95 34.75 14.98
CA ASP A 205 15.75 35.60 15.01
C ASP A 205 14.44 34.83 14.79
N LEU A 206 14.50 33.60 14.26
CA LEU A 206 13.32 32.74 14.13
C LEU A 206 12.88 32.14 15.48
N ALA A 207 13.75 32.16 16.49
CA ALA A 207 13.50 31.66 17.84
C ALA A 207 12.88 30.24 17.88
N LEU A 208 13.28 29.39 16.92
CA LEU A 208 12.76 28.03 16.79
C LEU A 208 13.32 27.10 17.86
N THR A 209 12.52 26.13 18.26
CA THR A 209 12.89 25.06 19.18
C THR A 209 12.78 23.70 18.49
N PHE A 210 13.43 22.67 19.05
CA PHE A 210 13.33 21.29 18.56
C PHE A 210 12.01 20.63 19.01
N SER A 211 10.87 21.25 18.68
CA SER A 211 9.52 20.78 19.04
C SER A 211 8.51 21.08 17.93
N VAL A 212 7.53 20.19 17.76
CA VAL A 212 6.36 20.37 16.88
C VAL A 212 5.10 20.11 17.71
N SER A 213 4.02 20.84 17.43
CA SER A 213 2.74 20.78 18.14
C SER A 213 1.59 20.43 17.22
#